data_AF-A0A970ZFR9-F1
#
_entry.id   AF-A0A970ZFR9-F1
#
_cell.length_a   1.000
_cell.length_b   1.000
_cell.length_c   1.000
_cell.angle_alpha   90.00
_cell.angle_beta   90.00
_cell.angle_gamma   90.00
#
_symmetry.space_group_name_H-M   'P 1'
#
loop_
_entity.id
_entity.type
_entity.pdbx_description
1 polymer ?
#
loop_
_entity_poly.entity_id
_entity_poly.type
_entity_poly.pdbx_seq_one_letter_code
_entity_poly.pdbx_strand_id
1 'polypeptide(L)'
;MIKKDTYLGNRTYALLFFVLFGLIFSRYCYYGFEYYHQLDDYIQYHNYTAYNDDLWKLIKSLGMLSSRPLAGLFDLFVWSNFYGAMIIAVGIISAMYAASAIFLHKVFSKHFGTGYMFFIIYALLPLGFEGIYWVSASSRIVVGLFFASMSLLFFDEWCDGGKKSRLVLFAVFQFIAFCFYEQIVLFSGAATLIVMICYANKRSRQRAVWGFLMFANAALYLAFTQLAPSGVYGERTALFLPWQDGYVEQGFLSACWQMICVFISGGAATCGKGLLRGFKLLIEEPNFIYVIAILALCSVLFVTVRKERRENISFFAELFTGVFLAIAPLLLFFVLKNPWFSARNAVPSFCGLALVGDALFDLIFGRLKKSNVIEAALVSAAALLCCTASISEIHDYRETTAADVKIASAASEALENTGFESGESIWLLNVDASYVSDANFYFHEHGYGVTSSDWALTGALRAVSGRGDLPLVTPVSVHRHFPVEKKEIEKARILFYTGDGVVPVSLEKSETSTWEIKSGSGKLFGTLIYSDGGLTLKTK
;
A
#
# COMPACT_ATOMS: atom_id res chain seq x y z
N MET A 1 -16.80 -45.36 -1.89
CA MET A 1 -15.72 -45.01 -0.94
C MET A 1 -15.66 -43.49 -0.87
N ILE A 2 -16.27 -42.89 0.16
CA ILE A 2 -16.33 -41.44 0.33
C ILE A 2 -14.90 -40.99 0.66
N LYS A 3 -14.27 -40.20 -0.24
CA LYS A 3 -12.98 -39.57 0.04
C LYS A 3 -13.14 -38.80 1.35
N LYS A 4 -12.35 -39.19 2.35
CA LYS A 4 -12.25 -38.44 3.60
C LYS A 4 -11.80 -37.03 3.22
N ASP A 5 -12.65 -36.06 3.47
CA ASP A 5 -12.45 -34.66 3.17
C ASP A 5 -11.08 -34.20 3.72
N THR A 6 -10.15 -33.92 2.81
CA THR A 6 -8.77 -33.45 3.05
C THR A 6 -8.72 -31.99 3.53
N TYR A 7 -9.75 -31.53 4.23
CA TYR A 7 -9.88 -30.14 4.67
C TYR A 7 -9.47 -30.02 6.13
N LEU A 8 -8.65 -29.00 6.41
CA LEU A 8 -8.49 -28.47 7.76
C LEU A 8 -9.88 -28.21 8.36
N GLY A 9 -10.10 -28.68 9.59
CA GLY A 9 -11.36 -28.44 10.28
C GLY A 9 -11.63 -26.94 10.42
N ASN A 10 -12.89 -26.52 10.33
CA ASN A 10 -13.28 -25.10 10.47
C ASN A 10 -12.71 -24.42 11.73
N ARG A 11 -12.47 -25.19 12.80
CA ARG A 11 -11.83 -24.70 14.03
C ARG A 11 -10.37 -24.31 13.83
N THR A 12 -9.61 -25.05 13.04
CA THR A 12 -8.19 -24.75 12.76
C THR A 12 -8.07 -23.47 11.94
N TYR A 13 -8.90 -23.30 10.90
CA TYR A 13 -8.92 -22.04 10.14
C TYR A 13 -9.35 -20.84 10.97
N ALA A 14 -10.31 -21.00 11.89
CA ALA A 14 -10.68 -19.93 12.81
C ALA A 14 -9.52 -19.54 13.74
N LEU A 15 -8.79 -20.52 14.28
CA LEU A 15 -7.60 -20.24 15.10
C LEU A 15 -6.51 -19.53 14.29
N LEU A 16 -6.21 -20.04 13.09
CA LEU A 16 -5.22 -19.42 12.19
C LEU A 16 -5.62 -17.99 11.82
N PHE A 17 -6.90 -17.73 11.59
CA PHE A 17 -7.40 -16.37 11.37
C PHE A 17 -7.02 -15.43 12.52
N PHE A 18 -7.32 -15.81 13.77
CA PHE A 18 -6.99 -14.98 14.93
C PHE A 18 -5.49 -14.82 15.15
N VAL A 19 -4.70 -15.88 14.90
CA VAL A 19 -3.23 -15.82 15.00
C VAL A 19 -2.65 -14.89 13.94
N LEU A 20 -3.09 -15.00 12.69
CA LEU A 20 -2.62 -14.14 11.59
C LEU A 20 -3.06 -12.70 11.80
N PHE A 21 -4.31 -12.45 12.18
CA PHE A 21 -4.77 -11.13 12.56
C PHE A 21 -3.91 -10.55 13.68
N GLY A 22 -3.66 -11.33 14.74
CA GLY A 22 -2.81 -10.92 15.84
C GLY A 22 -1.39 -10.55 15.39
N LEU A 23 -0.76 -11.37 14.54
CA LEU A 23 0.59 -11.12 14.03
C LEU A 23 0.63 -9.87 13.14
N ILE A 24 -0.33 -9.70 12.23
CA ILE A 24 -0.43 -8.56 11.31
C ILE A 24 -0.69 -7.26 12.08
N PHE A 25 -1.64 -7.26 13.00
CA PHE A 25 -2.04 -6.04 13.70
C PHE A 25 -1.03 -5.64 14.78
N SER A 26 -0.50 -6.61 15.54
CA SER A 26 0.44 -6.31 16.62
C SER A 26 1.72 -5.66 16.12
N ARG A 27 2.24 -6.05 14.94
CA ARG A 27 3.44 -5.41 14.35
C ARG A 27 3.26 -3.92 14.04
N TYR A 28 2.04 -3.46 13.83
CA TYR A 28 1.75 -2.04 13.65
C TYR A 28 1.65 -1.30 15.00
N CYS A 29 1.45 -2.02 16.09
CA CYS A 29 1.22 -1.47 17.42
C CYS A 29 2.49 -1.43 18.30
N TYR A 30 3.69 -1.50 17.69
CA TYR A 30 4.95 -1.51 18.45
C TYR A 30 5.11 -0.27 19.33
N TYR A 31 4.75 0.90 18.82
CA TYR A 31 4.80 2.18 19.55
C TYR A 31 3.46 2.54 20.21
N GLY A 32 2.54 1.58 20.35
CA GLY A 32 1.21 1.78 20.90
C GLY A 32 0.09 1.72 19.86
N PHE A 33 -1.14 1.96 20.29
CA PHE A 33 -2.34 1.94 19.43
C PHE A 33 -2.55 3.29 18.75
N GLU A 34 -1.56 3.74 17.98
CA GLU A 34 -1.59 4.99 17.24
C GLU A 34 -1.31 4.71 15.76
N TYR A 35 -1.96 5.48 14.90
CA TYR A 35 -1.71 5.44 13.46
C TYR A 35 -0.90 6.67 13.03
N TYR A 36 0.16 6.41 12.27
CA TYR A 36 1.09 7.42 11.78
C TYR A 36 0.72 7.87 10.37
N HIS A 37 -0.01 8.98 10.28
CA HIS A 37 -0.53 9.56 9.05
C HIS A 37 0.58 9.92 8.06
N GLN A 38 0.36 9.56 6.79
CA GLN A 38 1.28 9.87 5.68
C GLN A 38 0.55 10.62 4.58
N LEU A 39 1.27 11.54 3.92
CA LEU A 39 0.94 12.09 2.60
C LEU A 39 -0.55 12.45 2.41
N ASP A 40 -1.29 11.64 1.64
CA ASP A 40 -2.67 11.88 1.24
C ASP A 40 -3.70 11.53 2.32
N ASP A 41 -3.30 10.92 3.44
CA ASP A 41 -4.21 10.57 4.53
C ASP A 41 -4.96 11.80 5.05
N TYR A 42 -4.26 12.92 5.23
CA TYR A 42 -4.84 14.20 5.66
C TYR A 42 -5.90 14.73 4.68
N ILE A 43 -5.73 14.44 3.40
CA ILE A 43 -6.64 14.90 2.36
C ILE A 43 -7.87 13.98 2.28
N GLN A 44 -7.60 12.69 2.12
CA GLN A 44 -8.61 11.68 1.82
C GLN A 44 -9.53 11.44 3.01
N TYR A 45 -8.98 11.41 4.21
CA TYR A 45 -9.72 11.02 5.42
C TYR A 45 -10.17 12.19 6.27
N HIS A 46 -9.58 13.37 6.10
CA HIS A 46 -10.01 14.60 6.80
C HIS A 46 -10.54 15.66 5.85
N ASN A 47 -9.66 16.32 5.08
CA ASN A 47 -10.01 17.57 4.37
C ASN A 47 -11.22 17.46 3.44
N TYR A 48 -11.34 16.33 2.72
CA TYR A 48 -12.47 16.12 1.83
C TYR A 48 -13.82 16.18 2.55
N THR A 49 -13.91 15.63 3.76
CA THR A 49 -15.15 15.64 4.55
C THR A 49 -15.29 16.87 5.44
N ALA A 50 -14.17 17.43 5.91
CA ALA A 50 -14.17 18.61 6.78
C ALA A 50 -14.51 19.91 6.02
N TYR A 51 -14.12 20.03 4.75
CA TYR A 51 -14.18 21.30 4.01
C TYR A 51 -15.07 21.26 2.75
N ASN A 52 -15.88 20.22 2.57
CA ASN A 52 -16.81 20.14 1.44
C ASN A 52 -18.20 19.69 1.92
N ASP A 53 -19.17 20.60 1.85
CA ASP A 53 -20.56 20.32 2.24
C ASP A 53 -21.27 19.35 1.29
N ASP A 54 -20.90 19.37 0.00
CA ASP A 54 -21.46 18.47 -1.03
C ASP A 54 -20.40 17.48 -1.53
N LEU A 55 -20.37 16.32 -0.86
CA LEU A 55 -19.46 15.23 -1.20
C LEU A 55 -19.73 14.67 -2.60
N TRP A 56 -20.96 14.70 -3.10
CA TRP A 56 -21.26 14.20 -4.45
C TRP A 56 -20.71 15.11 -5.54
N LYS A 57 -20.76 16.43 -5.32
CA LYS A 57 -20.08 17.40 -6.18
C LYS A 57 -18.57 17.18 -6.19
N LEU A 58 -17.97 16.93 -5.02
CA LEU A 58 -16.55 16.60 -4.89
C LEU A 58 -16.17 15.30 -5.63
N ILE A 59 -16.95 14.23 -5.46
CA ILE A 59 -16.74 12.94 -6.13
C ILE A 59 -16.74 13.12 -7.65
N LYS A 60 -17.70 13.91 -8.17
CA LYS A 60 -17.81 14.21 -9.61
C LYS A 60 -16.67 15.08 -10.11
N SER A 61 -16.25 16.11 -9.36
CA SER A 61 -15.19 17.02 -9.78
C SER A 61 -13.81 16.34 -9.80
N LEU A 62 -13.53 15.51 -8.80
CA LEU A 62 -12.29 14.74 -8.74
C LEU A 62 -12.28 13.55 -9.72
N GLY A 63 -13.46 13.11 -10.17
CA GLY A 63 -13.59 11.96 -11.07
C GLY A 63 -13.29 10.63 -10.36
N MET A 64 -13.60 10.52 -9.06
CA MET A 64 -13.26 9.32 -8.26
C MET A 64 -13.86 8.02 -8.82
N LEU A 65 -15.00 8.13 -9.53
CA LEU A 65 -15.70 6.99 -10.13
C LEU A 65 -15.08 6.51 -11.46
N SER A 66 -14.10 7.22 -12.03
CA SER A 66 -13.51 6.91 -13.34
C SER A 66 -12.34 5.92 -13.29
N SER A 67 -11.79 5.63 -12.11
CA SER A 67 -10.68 4.68 -11.98
C SER A 67 -10.91 3.65 -10.87
N ARG A 68 -11.41 4.06 -9.70
CA ARG A 68 -11.55 3.17 -8.53
C ARG A 68 -12.84 3.47 -7.75
N PRO A 69 -14.02 3.13 -8.33
CA PRO A 69 -15.30 3.62 -7.83
C PRO A 69 -15.56 3.37 -6.36
N LEU A 70 -15.37 2.14 -5.88
CA LEU A 70 -15.70 1.79 -4.50
C LEU A 70 -14.59 2.22 -3.54
N ALA A 71 -13.34 2.22 -3.96
CA ALA A 71 -12.24 2.69 -3.11
C ALA A 71 -12.44 4.16 -2.70
N GLY A 72 -12.66 5.07 -3.67
CA GLY A 72 -12.88 6.49 -3.36
C GLY A 72 -14.13 6.73 -2.51
N LEU A 73 -15.21 5.98 -2.77
CA LEU A 73 -16.42 6.06 -1.94
C LEU A 73 -16.17 5.54 -0.52
N PHE A 74 -15.41 4.46 -0.36
CA PHE A 74 -15.07 3.93 0.96
C PHE A 74 -14.16 4.91 1.72
N ASP A 75 -13.23 5.57 1.06
CA ASP A 75 -12.39 6.59 1.70
C ASP A 75 -13.25 7.70 2.32
N LEU A 76 -14.25 8.19 1.58
CA LEU A 76 -15.12 9.28 2.03
C LEU A 76 -16.22 8.88 3.01
N PHE A 77 -16.84 7.71 2.83
CA PHE A 77 -18.03 7.31 3.60
C PHE A 77 -17.77 6.27 4.68
N VAL A 78 -16.61 5.60 4.66
CA VAL A 78 -16.25 4.57 5.63
C VAL A 78 -15.02 5.01 6.42
N TRP A 79 -13.89 5.19 5.75
CA TRP A 79 -12.59 5.37 6.40
C TRP A 79 -12.40 6.74 7.04
N SER A 80 -12.94 7.81 6.44
CA SER A 80 -12.93 9.17 7.01
C SER A 80 -13.52 9.25 8.41
N ASN A 81 -14.55 8.44 8.73
CA ASN A 81 -15.17 8.41 10.06
C ASN A 81 -14.20 7.96 11.16
N PHE A 82 -13.09 7.30 10.78
CA PHE A 82 -12.04 6.86 11.69
C PHE A 82 -10.88 7.84 11.78
N TYR A 83 -10.92 9.03 11.17
CA TYR A 83 -9.77 9.94 11.15
C TYR A 83 -9.18 10.23 12.54
N GLY A 84 -10.03 10.45 13.55
CA GLY A 84 -9.59 10.64 14.94
C GLY A 84 -9.05 9.38 15.65
N ALA A 85 -9.21 8.20 15.07
CA ALA A 85 -8.77 6.91 15.62
C ALA A 85 -8.42 5.90 14.51
N MET A 86 -7.56 6.30 13.56
CA MET A 86 -7.28 5.54 12.33
C MET A 86 -6.70 4.15 12.56
N ILE A 87 -6.12 3.89 13.74
CA ILE A 87 -5.67 2.56 14.14
C ILE A 87 -6.81 1.51 14.13
N ILE A 88 -8.06 1.94 14.34
CA ILE A 88 -9.24 1.06 14.25
C ILE A 88 -9.46 0.62 12.80
N ALA A 89 -9.31 1.55 11.83
CA ALA A 89 -9.38 1.22 10.41
C ALA A 89 -8.27 0.22 10.03
N VAL A 90 -7.04 0.44 10.52
CA VAL A 90 -5.93 -0.51 10.36
C VAL A 90 -6.27 -1.89 10.94
N GLY A 91 -6.93 -1.95 12.10
CA GLY A 91 -7.40 -3.20 12.70
C GLY A 91 -8.41 -3.93 11.82
N ILE A 92 -9.41 -3.22 11.28
CA ILE A 92 -10.41 -3.79 10.36
C ILE A 92 -9.72 -4.31 9.09
N ILE A 93 -8.85 -3.51 8.48
CA ILE A 93 -8.12 -3.89 7.26
C ILE A 93 -7.20 -5.09 7.53
N SER A 94 -6.54 -5.16 8.68
CA SER A 94 -5.73 -6.31 9.11
C SER A 94 -6.55 -7.59 9.23
N ALA A 95 -7.78 -7.50 9.77
CA ALA A 95 -8.69 -8.63 9.84
C ALA A 95 -9.14 -9.08 8.44
N MET A 96 -9.43 -8.14 7.54
CA MET A 96 -9.74 -8.44 6.14
C MET A 96 -8.58 -9.14 5.44
N TYR A 97 -7.34 -8.72 5.71
CA TYR A 97 -6.14 -9.36 5.16
C TYR A 97 -5.89 -10.77 5.71
N ALA A 98 -6.10 -10.98 7.01
CA ALA A 98 -6.04 -12.31 7.60
C ALA A 98 -7.10 -13.23 6.98
N ALA A 99 -8.34 -12.74 6.79
CA ALA A 99 -9.41 -13.49 6.15
C ALA A 99 -9.07 -13.84 4.69
N SER A 100 -8.48 -12.91 3.92
CA SER A 100 -8.08 -13.19 2.54
C SER A 100 -7.02 -14.27 2.45
N ALA A 101 -6.05 -14.26 3.36
CA ALA A 101 -5.04 -15.32 3.48
C ALA A 101 -5.69 -16.69 3.69
N ILE A 102 -6.67 -16.77 4.60
CA ILE A 102 -7.40 -18.00 4.93
C ILE A 102 -8.23 -18.50 3.74
N PHE A 103 -8.93 -17.61 3.04
CA PHE A 103 -9.75 -17.98 1.87
C PHE A 103 -8.89 -18.50 0.72
N LEU A 104 -7.79 -17.80 0.41
CA LEU A 104 -6.84 -18.20 -0.63
C LEU A 104 -6.20 -19.54 -0.28
N HIS A 105 -5.66 -19.69 0.94
CA HIS A 105 -5.08 -20.94 1.38
C HIS A 105 -6.09 -22.08 1.31
N LYS A 106 -7.35 -21.87 1.72
CA LYS A 106 -8.38 -22.92 1.66
C LYS A 106 -8.63 -23.42 0.23
N VAL A 107 -8.65 -22.53 -0.75
CA VAL A 107 -8.78 -22.90 -2.17
C VAL A 107 -7.53 -23.62 -2.66
N PHE A 108 -6.34 -23.09 -2.40
CA PHE A 108 -5.10 -23.65 -2.94
C PHE A 108 -4.66 -24.94 -2.25
N SER A 109 -4.81 -25.06 -0.94
CA SER A 109 -4.50 -26.30 -0.21
C SER A 109 -5.36 -27.46 -0.68
N LYS A 110 -6.62 -27.20 -1.07
CA LYS A 110 -7.51 -28.20 -1.66
C LYS A 110 -7.02 -28.71 -3.02
N HIS A 111 -6.49 -27.84 -3.87
CA HIS A 111 -6.09 -28.21 -5.24
C HIS A 111 -4.64 -28.66 -5.34
N PHE A 112 -3.75 -28.15 -4.49
CA PHE A 112 -2.30 -28.32 -4.61
C PHE A 112 -1.63 -28.88 -3.35
N GLY A 113 -2.30 -28.89 -2.20
CA GLY A 113 -1.68 -29.28 -0.94
C GLY A 113 -0.81 -28.19 -0.29
N THR A 114 -0.96 -26.93 -0.73
CA THR A 114 -0.37 -25.73 -0.11
C THR A 114 -0.49 -25.77 1.41
N GLY A 115 0.59 -25.43 2.10
CA GLY A 115 0.55 -25.29 3.56
C GLY A 115 1.07 -23.95 4.05
N TYR A 116 1.72 -23.95 5.21
CA TYR A 116 1.70 -22.80 6.11
C TYR A 116 2.77 -21.75 5.83
N MET A 117 3.80 -22.05 5.01
CA MET A 117 4.74 -21.02 4.56
C MET A 117 4.03 -19.97 3.70
N PHE A 118 2.96 -20.38 3.02
CA PHE A 118 2.06 -19.47 2.30
C PHE A 118 1.65 -18.27 3.17
N PHE A 119 1.26 -18.51 4.43
CA PHE A 119 0.77 -17.44 5.29
C PHE A 119 1.84 -16.40 5.63
N ILE A 120 3.09 -16.82 5.80
CA ILE A 120 4.17 -15.90 6.17
C ILE A 120 4.51 -14.98 5.00
N ILE A 121 4.70 -15.56 3.82
CA ILE A 121 5.04 -14.79 2.62
C ILE A 121 3.87 -13.91 2.19
N TYR A 122 2.63 -14.45 2.27
CA TYR A 122 1.45 -13.67 1.92
C TYR A 122 1.22 -12.51 2.88
N ALA A 123 1.22 -12.76 4.20
CA ALA A 123 0.69 -11.78 5.16
C ALA A 123 1.76 -10.96 5.89
N LEU A 124 2.97 -11.51 6.07
CA LEU A 124 3.96 -10.95 6.99
C LEU A 124 5.21 -10.40 6.31
N LEU A 125 5.39 -10.61 5.00
CA LEU A 125 6.58 -10.12 4.28
C LEU A 125 6.74 -8.58 4.46
N PRO A 126 7.87 -8.10 5.04
CA PRO A 126 8.08 -6.68 5.33
C PRO A 126 8.03 -5.77 4.10
N LEU A 127 8.40 -6.29 2.92
CA LEU A 127 8.30 -5.56 1.64
C LEU A 127 6.90 -4.94 1.41
N GLY A 128 5.86 -5.58 1.92
CA GLY A 128 4.49 -5.13 1.68
C GLY A 128 4.02 -4.03 2.60
N PHE A 129 4.84 -3.58 3.57
CA PHE A 129 4.41 -2.72 4.70
C PHE A 129 3.58 -1.53 4.23
N GLU A 130 4.03 -0.81 3.20
CA GLU A 130 3.30 0.30 2.59
C GLU A 130 1.90 -0.12 2.09
N GLY A 131 1.77 -1.26 1.40
CA GLY A 131 0.49 -1.72 0.87
C GLY A 131 -0.48 -2.34 1.88
N ILE A 132 -0.05 -2.55 3.13
CA ILE A 132 -0.81 -3.27 4.17
C ILE A 132 -0.97 -2.51 5.49
N TYR A 133 -0.22 -1.42 5.70
CA TYR A 133 -0.32 -0.53 6.86
C TYR A 133 -0.86 0.85 6.50
N TRP A 134 -0.22 1.55 5.54
CA TRP A 134 -0.65 2.89 5.13
C TRP A 134 -2.09 2.82 4.63
N VAL A 135 -3.02 3.53 5.26
CA VAL A 135 -4.46 3.34 5.03
C VAL A 135 -4.84 3.72 3.60
N SER A 136 -4.28 4.79 3.04
CA SER A 136 -4.47 5.12 1.62
C SER A 136 -4.10 3.96 0.69
N ALA A 137 -3.00 3.26 0.90
CA ALA A 137 -2.66 2.11 0.05
C ALA A 137 -3.51 0.87 0.40
N SER A 138 -3.60 0.53 1.68
CA SER A 138 -4.18 -0.72 2.16
C SER A 138 -5.70 -0.77 2.04
N SER A 139 -6.42 0.36 2.20
CA SER A 139 -7.87 0.43 1.99
C SER A 139 -8.29 0.05 0.57
N ARG A 140 -7.36 0.20 -0.40
CA ARG A 140 -7.57 -0.13 -1.81
C ARG A 140 -7.13 -1.57 -2.09
N ILE A 141 -5.90 -1.89 -1.70
CA ILE A 141 -5.28 -3.17 -2.05
C ILE A 141 -5.87 -4.32 -1.23
N VAL A 142 -5.85 -4.20 0.10
CA VAL A 142 -6.24 -5.28 1.01
C VAL A 142 -7.74 -5.53 0.94
N VAL A 143 -8.55 -4.48 0.88
CA VAL A 143 -10.01 -4.62 0.75
C VAL A 143 -10.38 -5.27 -0.58
N GLY A 144 -9.70 -4.87 -1.67
CA GLY A 144 -9.82 -5.54 -2.97
C GLY A 144 -9.43 -7.02 -2.91
N LEU A 145 -8.29 -7.36 -2.27
CA LEU A 145 -7.85 -8.74 -2.08
C LEU A 145 -8.83 -9.57 -1.25
N PHE A 146 -9.44 -8.99 -0.22
CA PHE A 146 -10.47 -9.63 0.59
C PHE A 146 -11.69 -10.02 -0.26
N PHE A 147 -12.24 -9.08 -1.05
CA PHE A 147 -13.37 -9.41 -1.92
C PHE A 147 -12.98 -10.38 -3.06
N ALA A 148 -11.78 -10.25 -3.63
CA ALA A 148 -11.28 -11.15 -4.66
C ALA A 148 -11.12 -12.59 -4.15
N SER A 149 -10.52 -12.76 -2.97
CA SER A 149 -10.33 -14.07 -2.34
C SER A 149 -11.64 -14.72 -1.90
N MET A 150 -12.57 -13.92 -1.35
CA MET A 150 -13.91 -14.38 -1.01
C MET A 150 -14.70 -14.81 -2.24
N SER A 151 -14.62 -14.03 -3.32
CA SER A 151 -15.18 -14.38 -4.64
C SER A 151 -14.63 -15.72 -5.14
N LEU A 152 -13.30 -15.90 -5.09
CA LEU A 152 -12.63 -17.13 -5.51
C LEU A 152 -13.10 -18.35 -4.70
N LEU A 153 -13.24 -18.20 -3.37
CA LEU A 153 -13.76 -19.26 -2.51
C LEU A 153 -15.18 -19.68 -2.92
N PHE A 154 -16.07 -18.72 -3.16
CA PHE A 154 -17.43 -19.03 -3.61
C PHE A 154 -17.45 -19.69 -5.00
N PHE A 155 -16.55 -19.31 -5.90
CA PHE A 155 -16.40 -19.95 -7.20
C PHE A 155 -15.95 -21.42 -7.08
N ASP A 156 -14.95 -21.68 -6.24
CA ASP A 156 -14.49 -23.04 -5.95
C ASP A 156 -15.62 -23.91 -5.35
N GLU A 157 -16.38 -23.36 -4.40
CA GLU A 157 -17.53 -24.04 -3.80
C GLU A 157 -18.69 -24.28 -4.79
N TRP A 158 -18.88 -23.38 -5.76
CA TRP A 158 -19.81 -23.59 -6.88
C TRP A 158 -19.37 -24.77 -7.76
N CYS A 159 -18.08 -24.81 -8.13
CA CYS A 159 -17.51 -25.89 -8.93
C CYS A 159 -17.62 -27.26 -8.23
N ASP A 160 -17.61 -27.30 -6.90
CA ASP A 160 -17.83 -28.52 -6.11
C ASP A 160 -19.31 -28.89 -5.95
N GLY A 161 -20.10 -27.99 -5.37
CA GLY A 161 -21.44 -28.29 -4.87
C GLY A 161 -22.60 -27.87 -5.78
N GLY A 162 -22.37 -26.92 -6.70
CA GLY A 162 -23.36 -26.54 -7.72
C GLY A 162 -24.53 -25.74 -7.17
N LYS A 163 -24.37 -25.17 -5.98
CA LYS A 163 -25.37 -24.31 -5.34
C LYS A 163 -25.36 -22.94 -6.02
N LYS A 164 -26.45 -22.57 -6.71
CA LYS A 164 -26.56 -21.32 -7.50
C LYS A 164 -26.25 -20.06 -6.69
N SER A 165 -26.56 -20.04 -5.40
CA SER A 165 -26.20 -18.91 -4.51
C SER A 165 -24.70 -18.63 -4.49
N ARG A 166 -23.85 -19.67 -4.57
CA ARG A 166 -22.39 -19.52 -4.60
C ARG A 166 -21.92 -18.86 -5.90
N LEU A 167 -22.56 -19.16 -7.03
CA LEU A 167 -22.26 -18.51 -8.30
C LEU A 167 -22.64 -17.01 -8.29
N VAL A 168 -23.79 -16.67 -7.69
CA VAL A 168 -24.21 -15.27 -7.54
C VAL A 168 -23.23 -14.52 -6.64
N LEU A 169 -22.85 -15.10 -5.50
CA LEU A 169 -21.88 -14.49 -4.59
C LEU A 169 -20.49 -14.32 -5.24
N PHE A 170 -20.03 -15.30 -6.03
CA PHE A 170 -18.82 -15.15 -6.86
C PHE A 170 -18.89 -13.90 -7.73
N ALA A 171 -19.97 -13.77 -8.53
CA ALA A 171 -20.12 -12.67 -9.46
C ALA A 171 -20.19 -11.31 -8.75
N VAL A 172 -20.96 -11.20 -7.67
CA VAL A 172 -21.11 -9.97 -6.88
C VAL A 172 -19.80 -9.55 -6.24
N PHE A 173 -19.12 -10.46 -5.52
CA PHE A 173 -17.87 -10.11 -4.84
C PHE A 173 -16.72 -9.87 -5.80
N GLN A 174 -16.71 -10.52 -6.98
CA GLN A 174 -15.72 -10.22 -8.01
C GLN A 174 -15.90 -8.81 -8.55
N PHE A 175 -17.14 -8.41 -8.85
CA PHE A 175 -17.43 -7.06 -9.31
C PHE A 175 -17.05 -6.01 -8.26
N ILE A 176 -17.37 -6.25 -6.99
CA ILE A 176 -16.94 -5.38 -5.88
C ILE A 176 -15.41 -5.27 -5.85
N ALA A 177 -14.68 -6.39 -5.94
CA ALA A 177 -13.22 -6.39 -5.92
C ALA A 177 -12.62 -5.55 -7.06
N PHE A 178 -13.20 -5.58 -8.26
CA PHE A 178 -12.73 -4.80 -9.41
C PHE A 178 -12.81 -3.30 -9.17
N CYS A 179 -13.74 -2.83 -8.34
CA CYS A 179 -13.94 -1.41 -8.07
C CYS A 179 -12.94 -0.79 -7.07
N PHE A 180 -11.98 -1.56 -6.53
CA PHE A 180 -11.02 -1.07 -5.53
C PHE A 180 -9.66 -0.71 -6.12
N TYR A 181 -9.10 -1.55 -6.99
CA TYR A 181 -7.74 -1.36 -7.49
C TYR A 181 -7.49 -2.17 -8.77
N GLU A 182 -6.75 -1.59 -9.73
CA GLU A 182 -6.61 -2.15 -11.07
C GLU A 182 -5.83 -3.48 -11.06
N GLN A 183 -4.80 -3.60 -10.22
CA GLN A 183 -4.06 -4.85 -10.04
C GLN A 183 -4.94 -5.99 -9.51
N ILE A 184 -6.02 -5.67 -8.77
CA ILE A 184 -6.96 -6.65 -8.20
C ILE A 184 -7.85 -7.25 -9.29
N VAL A 185 -8.17 -6.47 -10.34
CA VAL A 185 -8.88 -6.98 -11.52
C VAL A 185 -8.09 -8.11 -12.16
N LEU A 186 -6.79 -7.86 -12.43
CA LEU A 186 -5.90 -8.84 -13.04
C LEU A 186 -5.67 -10.05 -12.12
N PHE A 187 -5.43 -9.82 -10.83
CA PHE A 187 -5.27 -10.89 -9.85
C PHE A 187 -6.51 -11.80 -9.77
N SER A 188 -7.70 -11.22 -9.61
CA SER A 188 -8.95 -11.97 -9.46
C SER A 188 -9.31 -12.76 -10.73
N GLY A 189 -9.08 -12.18 -11.91
CA GLY A 189 -9.24 -12.89 -13.18
C GLY A 189 -8.27 -14.08 -13.30
N ALA A 190 -6.98 -13.86 -13.00
CA ALA A 190 -5.96 -14.92 -13.03
C ALA A 190 -6.27 -16.05 -12.03
N ALA A 191 -6.66 -15.73 -10.81
CA ALA A 191 -7.04 -16.72 -9.80
C ALA A 191 -8.28 -17.52 -10.21
N THR A 192 -9.28 -16.86 -10.82
CA THR A 192 -10.46 -17.53 -11.37
C THR A 192 -10.06 -18.54 -12.46
N LEU A 193 -9.17 -18.14 -13.38
CA LEU A 193 -8.68 -18.99 -14.45
C LEU A 193 -7.97 -20.25 -13.91
N ILE A 194 -7.16 -20.11 -12.86
CA ILE A 194 -6.51 -21.24 -12.19
C ILE A 194 -7.55 -22.24 -11.68
N VAL A 195 -8.57 -21.77 -10.96
CA VAL A 195 -9.64 -22.65 -10.48
C VAL A 195 -10.35 -23.33 -11.65
N MET A 196 -10.63 -22.60 -12.74
CA MET A 196 -11.21 -23.19 -13.95
C MET A 196 -10.36 -24.35 -14.50
N ILE A 197 -9.03 -24.17 -14.56
CA ILE A 197 -8.08 -25.19 -15.01
C ILE A 197 -8.09 -26.39 -14.07
N CYS A 198 -8.11 -26.18 -12.75
CA CYS A 198 -8.19 -27.24 -11.74
C CYS A 198 -9.46 -28.12 -11.85
N TYR A 199 -10.51 -27.62 -12.51
CA TYR A 199 -11.73 -28.36 -12.79
C TYR A 199 -11.90 -28.80 -14.25
N ALA A 200 -10.96 -28.48 -15.15
CA ALA A 200 -11.09 -28.74 -16.58
C ALA A 200 -11.25 -30.23 -16.92
N ASN A 201 -10.58 -31.11 -16.18
CA ASN A 201 -10.64 -32.57 -16.37
C ASN A 201 -11.58 -33.28 -15.37
N LYS A 202 -12.39 -32.54 -14.62
CA LYS A 202 -13.33 -33.09 -13.63
C LYS A 202 -14.74 -33.15 -14.20
N ARG A 203 -15.61 -34.00 -13.63
CA ARG A 203 -17.05 -34.06 -13.99
C ARG A 203 -17.76 -32.71 -13.85
N SER A 204 -17.21 -31.81 -13.03
CA SER A 204 -17.68 -30.44 -12.85
C SER A 204 -17.16 -29.42 -13.88
N ARG A 205 -16.50 -29.83 -14.97
CA ARG A 205 -16.01 -28.94 -16.03
C ARG A 205 -17.06 -27.94 -16.53
N GLN A 206 -18.31 -28.38 -16.72
CA GLN A 206 -19.39 -27.49 -17.17
C GLN A 206 -19.64 -26.32 -16.19
N ARG A 207 -19.44 -26.55 -14.89
CA ARG A 207 -19.57 -25.52 -13.86
C ARG A 207 -18.41 -24.53 -13.89
N ALA A 208 -17.20 -25.02 -14.18
CA ALA A 208 -16.00 -24.20 -14.31
C ALA A 208 -16.10 -23.19 -15.46
N VAL A 209 -16.82 -23.48 -16.54
CA VAL A 209 -17.04 -22.54 -17.65
C VAL A 209 -17.70 -21.23 -17.18
N TRP A 210 -18.47 -21.26 -16.09
CA TRP A 210 -19.06 -20.05 -15.51
C TRP A 210 -18.04 -19.06 -14.95
N GLY A 211 -16.76 -19.45 -14.81
CA GLY A 211 -15.69 -18.51 -14.48
C GLY A 211 -15.52 -17.39 -15.52
N PHE A 212 -15.96 -17.60 -16.78
CA PHE A 212 -15.98 -16.56 -17.81
C PHE A 212 -16.91 -15.38 -17.50
N LEU A 213 -17.79 -15.48 -16.49
CA LEU A 213 -18.50 -14.31 -15.97
C LEU A 213 -17.54 -13.20 -15.50
N MET A 214 -16.26 -13.50 -15.22
CA MET A 214 -15.25 -12.48 -14.95
C MET A 214 -15.13 -11.45 -16.08
N PHE A 215 -15.32 -11.85 -17.34
CA PHE A 215 -15.30 -10.91 -18.47
C PHE A 215 -16.54 -10.03 -18.50
N ALA A 216 -17.71 -10.56 -18.12
CA ALA A 216 -18.93 -9.76 -17.99
C ALA A 216 -18.77 -8.73 -16.86
N ASN A 217 -18.20 -9.13 -15.72
CA ASN A 217 -17.88 -8.21 -14.62
C ASN A 217 -16.84 -7.16 -15.02
N ALA A 218 -15.81 -7.55 -15.78
CA ALA A 218 -14.79 -6.62 -16.26
C ALA A 218 -15.39 -5.62 -17.26
N ALA A 219 -16.24 -6.09 -18.17
CA ALA A 219 -16.96 -5.22 -19.11
C ALA A 219 -17.90 -4.25 -18.37
N LEU A 220 -18.61 -4.71 -17.34
CA LEU A 220 -19.47 -3.85 -16.53
C LEU A 220 -18.64 -2.80 -15.77
N TYR A 221 -17.51 -3.21 -15.19
CA TYR A 221 -16.58 -2.31 -14.51
C TYR A 221 -16.05 -1.24 -15.47
N LEU A 222 -15.56 -1.63 -16.63
CA LEU A 222 -15.05 -0.72 -17.66
C LEU A 222 -16.15 0.20 -18.22
N ALA A 223 -17.35 -0.31 -18.45
CA ALA A 223 -18.49 0.49 -18.90
C ALA A 223 -18.85 1.54 -17.84
N PHE A 224 -18.85 1.16 -16.56
CA PHE A 224 -19.11 2.09 -15.46
C PHE A 224 -18.03 3.18 -15.37
N THR A 225 -16.75 2.82 -15.43
CA THR A 225 -15.64 3.78 -15.31
C THR A 225 -15.53 4.71 -16.52
N GLN A 226 -15.83 4.22 -17.74
CA GLN A 226 -15.85 5.06 -18.94
C GLN A 226 -17.00 6.07 -18.96
N LEU A 227 -18.16 5.72 -18.38
CA LEU A 227 -19.30 6.63 -18.27
C LEU A 227 -19.14 7.66 -17.14
N ALA A 228 -18.22 7.42 -16.21
CA ALA A 228 -17.94 8.33 -15.12
C ALA A 228 -17.10 9.54 -15.58
N PRO A 229 -17.32 10.74 -15.03
CA PRO A 229 -16.48 11.91 -15.32
C PRO A 229 -15.02 11.63 -15.00
N SER A 230 -14.13 11.84 -15.97
CA SER A 230 -12.70 11.51 -15.88
C SER A 230 -11.94 12.38 -14.86
N GLY A 231 -12.39 13.61 -14.62
CA GLY A 231 -11.85 14.51 -13.59
C GLY A 231 -10.31 14.58 -13.60
N VAL A 232 -9.71 14.72 -12.42
CA VAL A 232 -8.24 14.77 -12.24
C VAL A 232 -7.58 13.39 -12.44
N TYR A 233 -8.33 12.31 -12.24
CA TYR A 233 -7.78 10.94 -12.31
C TYR A 233 -7.73 10.34 -13.72
N GLY A 234 -8.33 10.98 -14.72
CA GLY A 234 -8.45 10.47 -16.09
C GLY A 234 -7.13 10.26 -16.84
N GLU A 235 -6.09 11.03 -16.51
CA GLU A 235 -4.78 10.88 -17.17
C GLU A 235 -4.01 9.63 -16.73
N ARG A 236 -4.33 9.08 -15.55
CA ARG A 236 -3.61 7.93 -14.97
C ARG A 236 -3.85 6.62 -15.71
N THR A 237 -4.89 6.54 -16.54
CA THR A 237 -5.25 5.34 -17.31
C THR A 237 -4.80 5.41 -18.78
N ALA A 238 -3.99 6.41 -19.15
CA ALA A 238 -3.48 6.52 -20.51
C ALA A 238 -2.64 5.29 -20.88
N LEU A 239 -3.02 4.62 -21.96
CA LEU A 239 -2.35 3.41 -22.44
C LEU A 239 -1.11 3.76 -23.25
N PHE A 240 -0.07 2.96 -23.10
CA PHE A 240 1.14 2.99 -23.91
C PHE A 240 1.50 1.58 -24.34
N LEU A 241 1.43 1.37 -25.65
CA LEU A 241 1.30 0.03 -26.23
C LEU A 241 2.60 -0.36 -26.96
N PRO A 242 2.90 -1.68 -27.09
CA PRO A 242 4.20 -2.15 -27.61
C PRO A 242 4.60 -1.67 -28.99
N TRP A 243 3.64 -1.21 -29.79
CA TRP A 243 3.83 -0.71 -31.14
C TRP A 243 4.01 0.81 -31.24
N GLN A 244 4.01 1.53 -30.12
CA GLN A 244 4.23 2.98 -30.08
C GLN A 244 5.72 3.31 -29.94
N ASP A 245 6.13 4.42 -30.57
CA ASP A 245 7.52 4.88 -30.53
C ASP A 245 7.98 5.15 -29.09
N GLY A 246 9.20 4.71 -28.76
CA GLY A 246 9.77 4.87 -27.42
C GLY A 246 9.27 3.86 -26.36
N TYR A 247 8.39 2.92 -26.72
CA TYR A 247 7.81 1.96 -25.77
C TYR A 247 8.82 1.14 -25.00
N VAL A 248 9.86 0.63 -25.68
CA VAL A 248 10.86 -0.24 -25.06
C VAL A 248 11.57 0.47 -23.91
N GLU A 249 12.01 1.70 -24.12
CA GLU A 249 12.76 2.46 -23.12
C GLU A 249 11.86 3.06 -22.05
N GLN A 250 10.81 3.80 -22.47
CA GLN A 250 9.98 4.59 -21.56
C GLN A 250 8.92 3.75 -20.83
N GLY A 251 8.44 2.67 -21.47
CA GLY A 251 7.43 1.77 -20.91
C GLY A 251 8.07 0.53 -20.30
N PHE A 252 8.56 -0.38 -21.16
CA PHE A 252 8.96 -1.73 -20.74
C PHE A 252 10.19 -1.75 -19.82
N LEU A 253 11.30 -1.12 -20.20
CA LEU A 253 12.52 -1.11 -19.40
C LEU A 253 12.34 -0.30 -18.10
N SER A 254 11.63 0.83 -18.17
CA SER A 254 11.25 1.61 -16.99
C SER A 254 10.45 0.77 -15.99
N ALA A 255 9.39 0.08 -16.43
CA ALA A 255 8.59 -0.79 -15.56
C ALA A 255 9.41 -1.94 -14.97
N CYS A 256 10.23 -2.62 -15.78
CA CYS A 256 11.14 -3.67 -15.31
C CYS A 256 12.12 -3.16 -14.25
N TRP A 257 12.73 -2.00 -14.47
CA TRP A 257 13.66 -1.40 -13.52
C TRP A 257 12.99 -1.10 -12.18
N GLN A 258 11.81 -0.46 -12.21
CA GLN A 258 11.06 -0.16 -10.97
C GLN A 258 10.68 -1.44 -10.22
N MET A 259 10.25 -2.49 -10.94
CA MET A 259 9.96 -3.79 -10.32
C MET A 259 11.21 -4.43 -9.70
N ILE A 260 12.38 -4.36 -10.37
CA ILE A 260 13.65 -4.84 -9.81
C ILE A 260 14.00 -4.06 -8.53
N CYS A 261 13.91 -2.73 -8.57
CA CYS A 261 14.15 -1.88 -7.41
C CYS A 261 13.28 -2.29 -6.22
N VAL A 262 11.98 -2.48 -6.43
CA VAL A 262 11.05 -2.83 -5.36
C VAL A 262 11.25 -4.27 -4.86
N PHE A 263 11.18 -5.27 -5.75
CA PHE A 263 11.24 -6.68 -5.32
C PHE A 263 12.62 -7.10 -4.80
N ILE A 264 13.70 -6.59 -5.39
CA ILE A 264 15.07 -6.98 -5.01
C ILE A 264 15.63 -6.02 -3.98
N SER A 265 15.79 -4.73 -4.33
CA SER A 265 16.41 -3.76 -3.42
C SER A 265 15.49 -3.46 -2.22
N GLY A 266 14.20 -3.21 -2.46
CA GLY A 266 13.21 -3.02 -1.41
C GLY A 266 13.02 -4.29 -0.56
N GLY A 267 12.99 -5.46 -1.19
CA GLY A 267 12.92 -6.74 -0.48
C GLY A 267 14.11 -6.96 0.45
N ALA A 268 15.34 -6.76 -0.04
CA ALA A 268 16.56 -6.88 0.74
C ALA A 268 16.66 -5.82 1.84
N ALA A 269 16.24 -4.59 1.55
CA ALA A 269 16.23 -3.49 2.50
C ALA A 269 15.24 -3.73 3.64
N THR A 270 13.97 -3.99 3.34
CA THR A 270 12.91 -4.17 4.34
C THR A 270 13.08 -5.46 5.15
N CYS A 271 13.59 -6.54 4.53
CA CYS A 271 13.81 -7.80 5.25
C CYS A 271 15.16 -7.86 5.96
N GLY A 272 16.25 -7.51 5.26
CA GLY A 272 17.62 -7.66 5.77
C GLY A 272 18.04 -6.49 6.65
N LYS A 273 18.13 -5.28 6.07
CA LYS A 273 18.43 -4.05 6.83
C LYS A 273 17.36 -3.83 7.91
N GLY A 274 16.09 -4.02 7.58
CA GLY A 274 14.97 -3.87 8.50
C GLY A 274 15.03 -4.83 9.68
N LEU A 275 15.44 -6.08 9.50
CA LEU A 275 15.64 -7.00 10.64
C LEU A 275 16.75 -6.53 11.58
N LEU A 276 17.90 -6.12 11.04
CA LEU A 276 19.01 -5.60 11.84
C LEU A 276 18.60 -4.34 12.62
N ARG A 277 17.92 -3.40 11.95
CA ARG A 277 17.39 -2.18 12.58
C ARG A 277 16.31 -2.49 13.61
N GLY A 278 15.40 -3.42 13.31
CA GLY A 278 14.35 -3.85 14.23
C GLY A 278 14.90 -4.45 15.51
N PHE A 279 15.98 -5.25 15.44
CA PHE A 279 16.68 -5.73 16.64
C PHE A 279 17.35 -4.60 17.42
N LYS A 280 17.96 -3.64 16.73
CA LYS A 280 18.58 -2.47 17.37
C LYS A 280 17.52 -1.64 18.12
N LEU A 281 16.38 -1.37 17.49
CA LEU A 281 15.25 -0.66 18.08
C LEU A 281 14.63 -1.41 19.27
N LEU A 282 14.57 -2.75 19.24
CA LEU A 282 14.15 -3.54 20.40
C LEU A 282 15.05 -3.36 21.64
N ILE A 283 16.33 -3.04 21.43
CA ILE A 283 17.30 -2.81 22.51
C ILE A 283 17.25 -1.35 22.97
N GLU A 284 17.16 -0.40 22.03
CA GLU A 284 17.15 1.04 22.31
C GLU A 284 15.83 1.51 22.92
N GLU A 285 14.69 1.00 22.44
CA GLU A 285 13.33 1.35 22.87
C GLU A 285 12.53 0.08 23.20
N PRO A 286 12.83 -0.63 24.31
CA PRO A 286 12.27 -1.96 24.57
C PRO A 286 10.77 -1.94 24.85
N ASN A 287 10.00 -2.73 24.08
CA ASN A 287 8.60 -3.00 24.34
C ASN A 287 8.37 -4.49 24.71
N PHE A 288 8.37 -4.78 26.01
CA PHE A 288 8.17 -6.16 26.51
C PHE A 288 6.78 -6.72 26.23
N ILE A 289 5.74 -5.88 26.20
CA ILE A 289 4.36 -6.31 25.91
C ILE A 289 4.29 -6.83 24.48
N TYR A 290 4.86 -6.08 23.53
CA TYR A 290 4.97 -6.49 22.13
C TYR A 290 5.71 -7.81 21.98
N VAL A 291 6.90 -7.94 22.60
CA VAL A 291 7.71 -9.16 22.51
C VAL A 291 6.96 -10.38 23.04
N ILE A 292 6.30 -10.26 24.21
CA ILE A 292 5.50 -11.34 24.79
C ILE A 292 4.34 -11.71 23.87
N ALA A 293 3.63 -10.73 23.31
CA ALA A 293 2.51 -10.96 22.41
C ALA A 293 2.94 -11.71 21.13
N ILE A 294 4.01 -11.26 20.46
CA ILE A 294 4.53 -11.93 19.25
C ILE A 294 5.02 -13.34 19.57
N LEU A 295 5.76 -13.54 20.67
CA LEU A 295 6.22 -14.88 21.08
C LEU A 295 5.05 -15.82 21.38
N ALA A 296 3.99 -15.33 22.03
CA ALA A 296 2.78 -16.11 22.29
C ALA A 296 2.08 -16.50 20.98
N LEU A 297 1.90 -15.56 20.06
CA LEU A 297 1.29 -15.81 18.75
C LEU A 297 2.10 -16.79 17.90
N CYS A 298 3.42 -16.62 17.83
CA CYS A 298 4.33 -17.57 17.17
C CYS A 298 4.30 -18.96 17.82
N SER A 299 4.15 -19.04 19.14
CA SER A 299 4.02 -20.33 19.85
C SER A 299 2.70 -21.05 19.50
N VAL A 300 1.60 -20.31 19.44
CA VAL A 300 0.30 -20.85 19.00
C VAL A 300 0.37 -21.30 17.55
N LEU A 301 1.03 -20.51 16.68
CA LEU A 301 1.27 -20.87 15.28
C LEU A 301 2.05 -22.18 15.19
N PHE A 302 3.15 -22.31 15.92
CA PHE A 302 3.97 -23.53 15.97
C PHE A 302 3.14 -24.76 16.35
N VAL A 303 2.38 -24.68 17.45
CA VAL A 303 1.57 -25.79 17.94
C VAL A 303 0.48 -26.17 16.94
N THR A 304 -0.09 -25.19 16.25
CA THR A 304 -1.15 -25.40 15.25
C THR A 304 -0.58 -26.11 14.03
N VAL A 305 0.49 -25.58 13.43
CA VAL A 305 1.13 -26.13 12.22
C VAL A 305 1.68 -27.53 12.48
N ARG A 306 2.30 -27.77 13.64
CA ARG A 306 2.93 -29.06 13.96
C ARG A 306 1.93 -30.23 13.98
N LYS A 307 0.68 -29.99 14.34
CA LYS A 307 -0.35 -31.03 14.45
C LYS A 307 -0.88 -31.49 13.10
N GLU A 308 -0.68 -30.68 12.07
CA GLU A 308 -1.27 -30.89 10.76
C GLU A 308 -0.27 -31.63 9.86
N ARG A 309 -0.79 -32.56 9.06
CA ARG A 309 0.02 -33.31 8.09
C ARG A 309 -0.54 -33.04 6.71
N ARG A 310 0.33 -32.53 5.83
CA ARG A 310 -0.01 -32.31 4.43
C ARG A 310 -0.16 -33.65 3.70
N GLU A 311 -1.18 -33.75 2.86
CA GLU A 311 -1.42 -34.89 1.97
C GLU A 311 -1.61 -34.38 0.52
N ASN A 312 -1.18 -35.17 -0.47
CA ASN A 312 -1.39 -34.90 -1.90
C ASN A 312 -0.78 -33.58 -2.43
N ILE A 313 0.50 -33.33 -2.15
CA ILE A 313 1.24 -32.16 -2.63
C ILE A 313 1.45 -32.22 -4.16
N SER A 314 1.08 -31.17 -4.87
CA SER A 314 1.26 -31.02 -6.32
C SER A 314 2.25 -29.90 -6.65
N PHE A 315 3.54 -30.18 -6.40
CA PHE A 315 4.63 -29.21 -6.53
C PHE A 315 4.59 -28.38 -7.82
N PHE A 316 4.53 -29.02 -9.00
CA PHE A 316 4.56 -28.28 -10.27
C PHE A 316 3.30 -27.43 -10.49
N ALA A 317 2.13 -27.95 -10.10
CA ALA A 317 0.89 -27.20 -10.24
C ALA A 317 0.91 -25.95 -9.33
N GLU A 318 1.39 -26.11 -8.10
CA GLU A 318 1.56 -25.00 -7.16
C GLU A 318 2.58 -23.97 -7.65
N LEU A 319 3.75 -24.42 -8.10
CA LEU A 319 4.82 -23.56 -8.59
C LEU A 319 4.36 -22.72 -9.79
N PHE A 320 3.77 -23.35 -10.82
CA PHE A 320 3.31 -22.63 -12.01
C PHE A 320 2.14 -21.70 -11.70
N THR A 321 1.23 -22.12 -10.81
CA THR A 321 0.16 -21.26 -10.30
C THR A 321 0.74 -20.05 -9.58
N GLY A 322 1.74 -20.26 -8.73
CA GLY A 322 2.43 -19.20 -8.00
C GLY A 322 3.12 -18.19 -8.92
N VAL A 323 3.89 -18.66 -9.90
CA VAL A 323 4.53 -17.78 -10.90
C VAL A 323 3.48 -16.98 -11.67
N PHE A 324 2.40 -17.64 -12.12
CA PHE A 324 1.33 -16.96 -12.85
C PHE A 324 0.64 -15.87 -12.01
N LEU A 325 0.31 -16.16 -10.74
CA LEU A 325 -0.32 -15.19 -9.83
C LEU A 325 0.64 -14.09 -9.35
N ALA A 326 1.96 -14.33 -9.38
CA ALA A 326 2.94 -13.30 -9.06
C ALA A 326 3.07 -12.29 -10.22
N ILE A 327 3.00 -12.77 -11.46
CA ILE A 327 3.16 -11.95 -12.68
C ILE A 327 1.86 -11.23 -13.06
N ALA A 328 0.70 -11.88 -12.95
CA ALA A 328 -0.56 -11.34 -13.46
C ALA A 328 -0.88 -9.90 -12.98
N PRO A 329 -0.70 -9.54 -11.69
CA PRO A 329 -0.95 -8.17 -11.22
C PRO A 329 0.06 -7.13 -11.76
N LEU A 330 1.21 -7.57 -12.26
CA LEU A 330 2.27 -6.71 -12.81
C LEU A 330 2.02 -6.33 -14.27
N LEU A 331 1.20 -7.11 -14.99
CA LEU A 331 0.95 -6.91 -16.42
C LEU A 331 0.40 -5.52 -16.75
N LEU A 332 -0.32 -4.89 -15.81
CA LEU A 332 -0.84 -3.54 -15.96
C LEU A 332 0.26 -2.52 -16.24
N PHE A 333 1.41 -2.61 -15.56
CA PHE A 333 2.47 -1.60 -15.67
C PHE A 333 3.20 -1.63 -17.02
N PHE A 334 3.04 -2.70 -17.78
CA PHE A 334 3.60 -2.77 -19.14
C PHE A 334 2.70 -2.11 -20.19
N VAL A 335 1.49 -1.67 -19.84
CA VAL A 335 0.57 -1.03 -20.80
C VAL A 335 0.19 0.40 -20.41
N LEU A 336 0.78 0.94 -19.33
CA LEU A 336 0.56 2.31 -18.86
C LEU A 336 1.60 3.27 -19.42
N LYS A 337 1.17 4.48 -19.80
CA LYS A 337 2.04 5.53 -20.36
C LYS A 337 3.13 6.01 -19.42
N ASN A 338 2.81 6.14 -18.14
CA ASN A 338 3.76 6.49 -17.09
C ASN A 338 3.71 5.39 -16.03
N PRO A 339 4.45 4.29 -16.21
CA PRO A 339 4.45 3.22 -15.21
C PRO A 339 5.00 3.77 -13.90
N TRP A 340 4.20 3.67 -12.84
CA TRP A 340 4.57 4.10 -11.50
C TRP A 340 4.38 2.94 -10.52
N PHE A 341 5.39 2.07 -10.45
CA PHE A 341 5.44 0.90 -9.60
C PHE A 341 6.14 1.22 -8.28
N SER A 342 5.36 1.34 -7.22
CA SER A 342 5.79 1.65 -5.83
C SER A 342 5.78 0.39 -4.95
N ALA A 343 6.30 0.47 -3.72
CA ALA A 343 6.39 -0.71 -2.84
C ALA A 343 5.01 -1.34 -2.53
N ARG A 344 3.96 -0.53 -2.35
CA ARG A 344 2.58 -1.05 -2.22
C ARG A 344 2.12 -1.93 -3.40
N ASN A 345 2.63 -1.70 -4.62
CA ASN A 345 2.23 -2.46 -5.81
C ASN A 345 2.72 -3.91 -5.83
N ALA A 346 3.65 -4.27 -4.95
CA ALA A 346 4.13 -5.64 -4.80
C ALA A 346 3.10 -6.56 -4.12
N VAL A 347 2.22 -6.01 -3.28
CA VAL A 347 1.33 -6.78 -2.39
C VAL A 347 0.37 -7.73 -3.13
N PRO A 348 -0.29 -7.34 -4.25
CA PRO A 348 -1.10 -8.28 -5.02
C PRO A 348 -0.33 -9.52 -5.52
N SER A 349 0.97 -9.39 -5.78
CA SER A 349 1.84 -10.50 -6.21
C SER A 349 2.22 -11.44 -5.07
N PHE A 350 2.01 -11.05 -3.79
CA PHE A 350 2.40 -11.87 -2.63
C PHE A 350 1.67 -13.20 -2.59
N CYS A 351 0.44 -13.29 -3.10
CA CYS A 351 -0.27 -14.55 -3.21
C CYS A 351 0.49 -15.56 -4.10
N GLY A 352 1.03 -15.09 -5.23
CA GLY A 352 1.82 -15.92 -6.12
C GLY A 352 3.18 -16.27 -5.53
N LEU A 353 3.88 -15.29 -4.94
CA LEU A 353 5.14 -15.50 -4.25
C LEU A 353 5.00 -16.48 -3.08
N ALA A 354 3.87 -16.46 -2.38
CA ALA A 354 3.56 -17.36 -1.29
C ALA A 354 3.42 -18.81 -1.75
N LEU A 355 2.76 -19.06 -2.89
CA LEU A 355 2.69 -20.40 -3.49
C LEU A 355 4.05 -20.86 -4.02
N VAL A 356 4.83 -19.98 -4.65
CA VAL A 356 6.20 -20.30 -5.07
C VAL A 356 7.06 -20.68 -3.87
N GLY A 357 7.03 -19.87 -2.82
CA GLY A 357 7.81 -20.12 -1.60
C GLY A 357 7.38 -21.39 -0.88
N ASP A 358 6.08 -21.69 -0.83
CA ASP A 358 5.56 -22.93 -0.22
C ASP A 358 5.95 -24.17 -1.06
N ALA A 359 5.85 -24.10 -2.39
CA ALA A 359 6.31 -25.17 -3.27
C ALA A 359 7.82 -25.43 -3.12
N LEU A 360 8.64 -24.37 -3.09
CA LEU A 360 10.09 -24.48 -2.87
C LEU A 360 10.41 -25.04 -1.47
N PHE A 361 9.64 -24.65 -0.46
CA PHE A 361 9.75 -25.22 0.88
C PHE A 361 9.51 -26.73 0.87
N ASP A 362 8.43 -27.18 0.23
CA ASP A 362 8.11 -28.60 0.13
C ASP A 362 9.13 -29.39 -0.69
N LEU A 363 9.73 -28.78 -1.72
CA LEU A 363 10.83 -29.37 -2.48
C LEU A 363 12.05 -29.67 -1.60
N ILE A 364 12.41 -28.74 -0.71
CA ILE A 364 13.62 -28.82 0.12
C ILE A 364 13.37 -29.66 1.37
N PHE A 365 12.26 -29.42 2.08
CA PHE A 365 12.02 -29.96 3.42
C PHE A 365 10.91 -31.01 3.49
N GLY A 366 10.03 -31.09 2.48
CA GLY A 366 8.83 -31.93 2.50
C GLY A 366 9.10 -33.45 2.60
N ARG A 367 10.29 -33.90 2.16
CA ARG A 367 10.72 -35.32 2.21
C ARG A 367 11.39 -35.73 3.52
N LEU A 368 11.66 -34.79 4.43
CA LEU A 368 12.37 -35.07 5.68
C LEU A 368 11.47 -35.78 6.69
N LYS A 369 12.08 -36.64 7.53
CA LYS A 369 11.37 -37.20 8.70
C LYS A 369 11.01 -36.05 9.64
N LYS A 370 9.73 -35.98 10.04
CA LYS A 370 9.16 -34.88 10.85
C LYS A 370 9.06 -33.53 10.10
N SER A 371 8.80 -33.56 8.79
CA SER A 371 8.60 -32.34 7.97
C SER A 371 7.60 -31.35 8.58
N ASN A 372 6.51 -31.82 9.20
CA ASN A 372 5.54 -30.99 9.92
C ASN A 372 6.14 -30.20 11.11
N VAL A 373 7.10 -30.77 11.84
CA VAL A 373 7.79 -30.07 12.93
C VAL A 373 8.77 -29.04 12.38
N ILE A 374 9.47 -29.38 11.30
CA ILE A 374 10.40 -28.48 10.61
C ILE A 374 9.64 -27.28 10.05
N GLU A 375 8.52 -27.52 9.39
CA GLU A 375 7.62 -26.50 8.89
C GLU A 375 7.12 -25.61 10.01
N ALA A 376 6.58 -26.18 11.09
CA ALA A 376 6.13 -25.40 12.23
C ALA A 376 7.23 -24.48 12.79
N ALA A 377 8.46 -25.00 12.92
CA ALA A 377 9.60 -24.23 13.41
C ALA A 377 9.97 -23.08 12.46
N LEU A 378 10.08 -23.36 11.15
CA LEU A 378 10.49 -22.37 10.16
C LEU A 378 9.41 -21.31 9.93
N VAL A 379 8.13 -21.70 9.88
CA VAL A 379 6.99 -20.78 9.77
C VAL A 379 6.93 -19.84 10.98
N SER A 380 7.09 -20.38 12.20
CA SER A 380 7.01 -19.57 13.42
C SER A 380 8.24 -18.67 13.61
N ALA A 381 9.44 -19.17 13.24
CA ALA A 381 10.65 -18.36 13.24
C ALA A 381 10.59 -17.25 12.19
N ALA A 382 10.14 -17.57 10.96
CA ALA A 382 9.97 -16.57 9.91
C ALA A 382 8.91 -15.52 10.29
N ALA A 383 7.80 -15.91 10.93
CA ALA A 383 6.83 -14.98 11.48
C ALA A 383 7.47 -14.01 12.48
N LEU A 384 8.26 -14.54 13.43
CA LEU A 384 8.97 -13.73 14.42
C LEU A 384 9.94 -12.74 13.74
N LEU A 385 10.77 -13.23 12.81
CA LEU A 385 11.74 -12.39 12.09
C LEU A 385 11.04 -11.31 11.25
N CYS A 386 9.94 -11.62 10.58
CA CYS A 386 9.18 -10.64 9.82
C CYS A 386 8.54 -9.58 10.73
N CYS A 387 8.02 -9.98 11.90
CA CYS A 387 7.49 -9.05 12.89
C CYS A 387 8.58 -8.17 13.50
N THR A 388 9.79 -8.70 13.72
CA THR A 388 10.94 -7.90 14.17
C THR A 388 11.40 -6.93 13.09
N ALA A 389 11.52 -7.38 11.84
CA ALA A 389 11.88 -6.49 10.72
C ALA A 389 10.86 -5.37 10.50
N SER A 390 9.58 -5.64 10.76
CA SER A 390 8.52 -4.64 10.66
C SER A 390 8.63 -3.50 11.70
N ILE A 391 9.41 -3.67 12.78
CA ILE A 391 9.63 -2.63 13.80
C ILE A 391 10.34 -1.41 13.19
N SER A 392 11.29 -1.64 12.28
CA SER A 392 12.00 -0.53 11.64
C SER A 392 11.09 0.25 10.68
N GLU A 393 10.17 -0.43 9.99
CA GLU A 393 9.17 0.22 9.14
C GLU A 393 8.23 1.11 9.96
N ILE A 394 7.62 0.58 11.02
CA ILE A 394 6.71 1.39 11.85
C ILE A 394 7.44 2.55 12.54
N HIS A 395 8.72 2.38 12.89
CA HIS A 395 9.57 3.47 13.39
C HIS A 395 9.75 4.56 12.32
N ASP A 396 10.07 4.17 11.08
CA ASP A 396 10.24 5.14 9.99
C ASP A 396 8.94 5.92 9.74
N TYR A 397 7.77 5.27 9.78
CA TYR A 397 6.47 5.95 9.68
C TYR A 397 6.22 6.91 10.84
N ARG A 398 6.55 6.51 12.08
CA ARG A 398 6.43 7.35 13.29
C ARG A 398 7.26 8.62 13.18
N GLU A 399 8.54 8.48 12.84
CA GLU A 399 9.47 9.61 12.72
C GLU A 399 9.06 10.57 11.60
N THR A 400 8.62 10.03 10.46
CA THR A 400 8.07 10.85 9.37
C THR A 400 6.84 11.64 9.82
N THR A 401 5.86 10.99 10.45
CA THR A 401 4.66 11.69 10.96
C THR A 401 5.02 12.74 12.00
N ALA A 402 5.95 12.46 12.92
CA ALA A 402 6.38 13.42 13.93
C ALA A 402 7.02 14.68 13.30
N ALA A 403 7.89 14.50 12.31
CA ALA A 403 8.51 15.60 11.58
C ALA A 403 7.46 16.41 10.80
N ASP A 404 6.55 15.72 10.11
CA ASP A 404 5.47 16.34 9.34
C ASP A 404 4.56 17.20 10.22
N VAL A 405 4.13 16.67 11.37
CA VAL A 405 3.29 17.39 12.33
C VAL A 405 4.04 18.58 12.92
N LYS A 406 5.34 18.46 13.24
CA LYS A 406 6.17 19.57 13.73
C LYS A 406 6.20 20.71 12.71
N ILE A 407 6.49 20.40 11.45
CA ILE A 407 6.60 21.41 10.38
C ILE A 407 5.24 22.03 10.08
N ALA A 408 4.19 21.21 9.99
CA ALA A 408 2.84 21.68 9.71
C ALA A 408 2.31 22.60 10.83
N SER A 409 2.54 22.22 12.10
CA SER A 409 2.14 23.03 13.25
C SER A 409 2.89 24.37 13.27
N ALA A 410 4.20 24.36 13.07
CA ALA A 410 5.01 25.57 13.03
C ALA A 410 4.60 26.51 11.88
N ALA A 411 4.30 25.97 10.69
CA ALA A 411 3.83 26.81 9.59
C ALA A 411 2.40 27.30 9.81
N SER A 412 1.55 26.51 10.46
CA SER A 412 0.21 26.93 10.88
C SER A 412 0.26 28.13 11.83
N GLU A 413 1.12 28.08 12.85
CA GLU A 413 1.35 29.20 13.78
C GLU A 413 1.82 30.47 13.05
N ALA A 414 2.75 30.32 12.09
CA ALA A 414 3.23 31.44 11.27
C ALA A 414 2.12 32.07 10.39
N LEU A 415 1.02 31.35 10.15
CA LEU A 415 -0.08 31.76 9.27
C LEU A 415 -1.39 32.06 10.03
N GLU A 416 -1.46 31.88 11.34
CA GLU A 416 -2.72 31.88 12.13
C GLU A 416 -3.60 33.12 11.87
N ASN A 417 -3.00 34.32 11.85
CA ASN A 417 -3.70 35.59 11.68
C ASN A 417 -3.58 36.17 10.26
N THR A 418 -3.28 35.32 9.29
CA THR A 418 -3.10 35.73 7.90
C THR A 418 -4.38 35.51 7.10
N GLY A 419 -4.88 36.55 6.44
CA GLY A 419 -5.86 36.44 5.34
C GLY A 419 -5.15 36.19 4.01
N PHE A 420 -5.85 35.52 3.08
CA PHE A 420 -5.33 35.20 1.75
C PHE A 420 -6.22 35.76 0.65
N GLU A 421 -5.60 36.28 -0.39
CA GLU A 421 -6.31 36.70 -1.61
C GLU A 421 -6.46 35.52 -2.59
N SER A 422 -7.46 35.63 -3.48
CA SER A 422 -7.69 34.60 -4.50
C SER A 422 -6.50 34.49 -5.46
N GLY A 423 -5.84 33.33 -5.47
CA GLY A 423 -4.69 33.05 -6.33
C GLY A 423 -3.32 33.32 -5.68
N GLU A 424 -3.29 33.67 -4.38
CA GLU A 424 -2.05 33.68 -3.61
C GLU A 424 -1.49 32.26 -3.48
N SER A 425 -0.16 32.11 -3.44
CA SER A 425 0.54 30.85 -3.17
C SER A 425 1.54 31.04 -2.04
N ILE A 426 1.82 29.97 -1.29
CA ILE A 426 2.77 30.00 -0.17
C ILE A 426 3.93 29.08 -0.51
N TRP A 427 5.16 29.55 -0.30
CA TRP A 427 6.34 28.71 -0.45
C TRP A 427 6.98 28.49 0.92
N LEU A 428 7.19 27.23 1.27
CA LEU A 428 7.90 26.85 2.48
C LEU A 428 9.30 26.39 2.11
N LEU A 429 10.29 27.24 2.40
CA LEU A 429 11.69 27.00 2.07
C LEU A 429 12.40 26.18 3.16
N ASN A 430 13.48 25.51 2.74
CA ASN A 430 14.38 24.72 3.58
C ASN A 430 13.69 23.53 4.25
N VAL A 431 12.85 22.84 3.47
CA VAL A 431 12.22 21.57 3.90
C VAL A 431 12.57 20.45 2.94
N ASP A 432 12.80 19.26 3.48
CA ASP A 432 13.15 18.06 2.73
C ASP A 432 12.00 17.05 2.68
N ALA A 433 12.01 16.18 1.67
CA ALA A 433 10.95 15.18 1.45
C ALA A 433 10.88 14.08 2.53
N SER A 434 11.95 13.92 3.32
CA SER A 434 11.99 13.07 4.51
C SER A 434 13.05 13.60 5.48
N TYR A 435 12.82 13.38 6.76
CA TYR A 435 13.75 13.69 7.85
C TYR A 435 14.27 12.43 8.55
N VAL A 436 13.91 11.24 8.06
CA VAL A 436 14.38 9.97 8.64
C VAL A 436 15.79 9.66 8.14
N SER A 437 16.77 9.73 9.03
CA SER A 437 18.19 9.64 8.68
C SER A 437 18.64 8.26 8.18
N ASP A 438 18.00 7.17 8.63
CA ASP A 438 18.40 5.79 8.32
C ASP A 438 17.22 4.92 7.84
N ALA A 439 16.25 5.46 7.10
CA ALA A 439 15.10 4.67 6.64
C ALA A 439 15.52 3.40 5.87
N ASN A 440 14.69 2.36 5.92
CA ASN A 440 15.04 1.07 5.30
C ASN A 440 15.24 1.21 3.80
N PHE A 441 14.33 1.90 3.13
CA PHE A 441 14.28 2.03 1.69
C PHE A 441 13.66 3.38 1.32
N TYR A 442 14.18 4.02 0.27
CA TYR A 442 13.59 5.23 -0.31
C TYR A 442 13.34 4.98 -1.79
N PHE A 443 12.07 4.91 -2.17
CA PHE A 443 11.69 4.71 -3.57
C PHE A 443 10.26 5.16 -3.83
N HIS A 444 10.10 6.06 -4.80
CA HIS A 444 8.82 6.74 -5.05
C HIS A 444 8.23 7.29 -3.76
N GLU A 445 7.01 6.94 -3.35
CA GLU A 445 6.38 7.44 -2.12
C GLU A 445 6.93 6.80 -0.83
N HIS A 446 7.65 5.68 -0.93
CA HIS A 446 8.08 4.92 0.24
C HIS A 446 9.09 5.71 1.08
N GLY A 447 8.71 5.99 2.33
CA GLY A 447 9.53 6.71 3.30
C GLY A 447 9.44 8.23 3.22
N TYR A 448 8.63 8.81 2.33
CA TYR A 448 8.48 10.27 2.22
C TYR A 448 7.29 10.83 3.01
N GLY A 449 7.52 12.01 3.60
CA GLY A 449 6.53 12.79 4.34
C GLY A 449 5.80 13.82 3.48
N VAL A 450 4.95 14.62 4.14
CA VAL A 450 4.04 15.57 3.48
C VAL A 450 4.78 16.69 2.74
N THR A 451 6.01 17.01 3.13
CA THR A 451 6.88 17.99 2.47
C THR A 451 7.46 17.51 1.12
N SER A 452 7.14 16.30 0.69
CA SER A 452 7.56 15.77 -0.63
C SER A 452 6.80 16.38 -1.82
N SER A 453 5.62 16.96 -1.57
CA SER A 453 4.78 17.57 -2.61
C SER A 453 3.92 18.70 -2.08
N ASP A 454 3.47 19.55 -2.98
CA ASP A 454 2.62 20.71 -2.71
C ASP A 454 1.25 20.31 -2.16
N TRP A 455 0.60 19.34 -2.80
CA TRP A 455 -0.71 18.85 -2.39
C TRP A 455 -0.67 18.19 -1.01
N ALA A 456 0.36 17.38 -0.71
CA ALA A 456 0.46 16.67 0.57
C ALA A 456 0.71 17.66 1.73
N LEU A 457 1.64 18.60 1.56
CA LEU A 457 1.91 19.62 2.57
C LEU A 457 0.70 20.50 2.81
N THR A 458 0.04 20.96 1.74
CA THR A 458 -1.22 21.72 1.85
C THR A 458 -2.28 20.92 2.60
N GLY A 459 -2.38 19.62 2.30
CA GLY A 459 -3.30 18.72 2.95
C GLY A 459 -3.09 18.64 4.46
N ALA A 460 -1.85 18.40 4.88
CA ALA A 460 -1.47 18.33 6.28
C ALA A 460 -1.69 19.67 7.01
N LEU A 461 -1.30 20.79 6.38
CA LEU A 461 -1.49 22.12 6.95
C LEU A 461 -2.95 22.44 7.19
N ARG A 462 -3.82 22.16 6.22
CA ARG A 462 -5.27 22.37 6.37
C ARG A 462 -5.85 21.52 7.49
N ALA A 463 -5.42 20.27 7.63
CA ALA A 463 -5.90 19.39 8.69
C ALA A 463 -5.42 19.84 10.10
N VAL A 464 -4.14 20.21 10.23
CA VAL A 464 -3.55 20.65 11.51
C VAL A 464 -4.06 22.01 11.95
N SER A 465 -4.19 22.96 11.01
CA SER A 465 -4.62 24.33 11.30
C SER A 465 -6.13 24.49 11.48
N GLY A 466 -6.94 23.54 11.00
CA GLY A 466 -8.38 23.70 10.89
C GLY A 466 -8.81 24.73 9.82
N ARG A 467 -7.90 25.15 8.94
CA ARG A 467 -8.12 26.19 7.93
C ARG A 467 -8.23 25.63 6.52
N GLY A 468 -9.46 25.37 6.06
CA GLY A 468 -9.74 24.92 4.70
C GLY A 468 -9.46 25.96 3.60
N ASP A 469 -9.31 27.23 3.98
CA ASP A 469 -9.07 28.36 3.08
C ASP A 469 -7.61 28.53 2.66
N LEU A 470 -6.67 27.80 3.28
CA LEU A 470 -5.24 27.91 2.96
C LEU A 470 -4.97 27.64 1.48
N PRO A 471 -4.22 28.51 0.77
CA PRO A 471 -3.84 28.26 -0.61
C PRO A 471 -2.84 27.09 -0.73
N LEU A 472 -2.48 26.75 -1.96
CA LEU A 472 -1.46 25.74 -2.23
C LEU A 472 -0.11 26.16 -1.60
N VAL A 473 0.49 25.25 -0.87
CA VAL A 473 1.77 25.42 -0.19
C VAL A 473 2.83 24.56 -0.86
N THR A 474 3.79 25.20 -1.51
CA THR A 474 4.87 24.53 -2.24
C THR A 474 6.09 24.34 -1.34
N PRO A 475 6.51 23.09 -1.04
CA PRO A 475 7.75 22.82 -0.32
C PRO A 475 8.96 23.05 -1.25
N VAL A 476 9.98 23.75 -0.75
CA VAL A 476 11.22 24.03 -1.47
C VAL A 476 12.42 23.53 -0.66
N SER A 477 13.10 22.51 -1.18
CA SER A 477 14.29 21.88 -0.60
C SER A 477 15.58 22.53 -1.12
N VAL A 478 16.64 22.47 -0.30
CA VAL A 478 18.01 22.81 -0.74
C VAL A 478 18.60 21.81 -1.72
N HIS A 479 18.08 20.59 -1.77
CA HIS A 479 18.64 19.48 -2.54
C HIS A 479 17.99 19.28 -3.92
N ARG A 480 16.95 20.07 -4.26
CA ARG A 480 16.17 19.88 -5.48
C ARG A 480 16.10 21.15 -6.30
N HIS A 481 16.21 20.99 -7.62
CA HIS A 481 15.92 22.04 -8.58
C HIS A 481 14.41 22.12 -8.81
N PHE A 482 13.83 23.32 -8.68
CA PHE A 482 12.38 23.54 -8.78
C PHE A 482 12.02 24.23 -10.10
N PRO A 483 11.41 23.54 -11.07
CA PRO A 483 10.99 24.16 -12.32
C PRO A 483 9.81 25.08 -12.03
N VAL A 484 10.02 26.40 -12.18
CA VAL A 484 9.02 27.42 -11.83
C VAL A 484 9.19 28.59 -12.78
N GLU A 485 8.11 29.24 -13.22
CA GLU A 485 8.22 30.49 -13.96
C GLU A 485 8.61 31.65 -13.06
N LYS A 486 9.57 32.48 -13.49
CA LYS A 486 10.09 33.62 -12.72
C LYS A 486 9.01 34.56 -12.16
N LYS A 487 7.85 34.67 -12.81
CA LYS A 487 6.72 35.53 -12.38
C LYS A 487 5.97 35.01 -11.15
N GLU A 488 6.06 33.72 -10.85
CA GLU A 488 5.38 33.12 -9.69
C GLU A 488 6.11 33.43 -8.37
N ILE A 489 7.41 33.75 -8.45
CA ILE A 489 8.26 34.08 -7.29
C ILE A 489 7.83 35.38 -6.61
N GLU A 490 7.48 36.41 -7.41
CA GLU A 490 7.22 37.76 -6.90
C GLU A 490 5.85 37.92 -6.24
N LYS A 491 4.97 36.92 -6.40
CA LYS A 491 3.60 36.91 -5.85
C LYS A 491 3.42 35.95 -4.68
N ALA A 492 4.38 35.07 -4.44
CA ALA A 492 4.28 34.06 -3.39
C ALA A 492 4.65 34.63 -2.02
N ARG A 493 3.91 34.23 -1.00
CA ARG A 493 4.29 34.46 0.39
C ARG A 493 5.36 33.45 0.79
N ILE A 494 6.49 33.93 1.32
CA ILE A 494 7.64 33.08 1.58
C ILE A 494 7.80 32.83 3.07
N LEU A 495 7.86 31.55 3.42
CA LEU A 495 8.16 31.04 4.76
C LEU A 495 9.48 30.30 4.72
N PHE A 496 10.24 30.33 5.81
CA PHE A 496 11.50 29.60 5.94
C PHE A 496 11.49 28.71 7.17
N TYR A 497 11.79 27.42 6.99
CA TYR A 497 11.95 26.48 8.09
C TYR A 497 13.37 26.56 8.66
N THR A 498 13.47 26.86 9.95
CA THR A 498 14.73 27.06 10.66
C THR A 498 15.29 25.79 11.32
N GLY A 499 14.56 24.67 11.26
CA GLY A 499 14.83 23.44 12.00
C GLY A 499 14.02 23.31 13.28
N ASP A 500 13.70 24.43 13.93
CA ASP A 500 12.91 24.46 15.16
C ASP A 500 11.56 25.16 15.03
N GLY A 501 11.41 26.01 14.01
CA GLY A 501 10.15 26.70 13.72
C GLY A 501 10.14 27.29 12.31
N VAL A 502 9.01 27.88 11.93
CA VAL A 502 8.81 28.51 10.62
C VAL A 502 8.68 30.02 10.81
N VAL A 503 9.40 30.79 10.02
CA VAL A 503 9.37 32.26 10.07
C VAL A 503 9.02 32.86 8.71
N PRO A 504 8.23 33.95 8.67
CA PRO A 504 8.05 34.74 7.46
C PRO A 504 9.36 35.41 7.03
N VAL A 505 9.66 35.37 5.73
CA VAL A 505 10.86 35.97 5.14
C VAL A 505 10.52 36.77 3.89
N SER A 506 11.35 37.75 3.56
CA SER A 506 11.28 38.51 2.32
C SER A 506 12.41 38.14 1.38
N LEU A 507 12.13 38.21 0.07
CA LEU A 507 13.11 38.03 -0.98
C LEU A 507 13.59 39.40 -1.47
N GLU A 508 14.85 39.73 -1.16
CA GLU A 508 15.49 40.95 -1.65
C GLU A 508 16.35 40.63 -2.86
N LYS A 509 16.09 41.31 -3.98
CA LYS A 509 16.84 41.07 -5.22
C LYS A 509 18.28 41.58 -5.06
N SER A 510 19.25 40.66 -5.10
CA SER A 510 20.68 41.00 -5.07
C SER A 510 21.23 41.14 -6.49
N GLU A 511 20.86 40.24 -7.40
CA GLU A 511 21.29 40.25 -8.81
C GLU A 511 20.13 39.92 -9.76
N THR A 512 20.36 39.98 -11.07
CA THR A 512 19.32 39.77 -12.11
C THR A 512 18.53 38.46 -11.94
N SER A 513 19.15 37.43 -11.37
CA SER A 513 18.58 36.09 -11.15
C SER A 513 18.84 35.53 -9.75
N THR A 514 19.08 36.40 -8.76
CA THR A 514 19.40 35.97 -7.39
C THR A 514 18.69 36.83 -6.36
N TRP A 515 18.06 36.17 -5.39
CA TRP A 515 17.36 36.79 -4.28
C TRP A 515 17.97 36.36 -2.96
N GLU A 516 18.23 37.30 -2.07
CA GLU A 516 18.59 37.06 -0.67
C GLU A 516 17.32 36.81 0.15
N ILE A 517 17.38 35.81 1.02
CA ILE A 517 16.28 35.45 1.93
C ILE A 517 16.56 36.09 3.28
N LYS A 518 15.75 37.09 3.67
CA LYS A 518 15.94 37.83 4.92
C LYS A 518 14.72 37.76 5.83
N SER A 519 14.95 37.71 7.14
CA SER A 519 13.87 37.98 8.12
C SER A 519 13.45 39.45 8.07
N GLY A 520 12.29 39.75 8.68
CA GLY A 520 11.90 41.15 8.95
C GLY A 520 12.89 41.93 9.84
N SER A 521 13.81 41.24 10.52
CA SER A 521 14.91 41.85 11.29
C SER A 521 16.22 41.97 10.50
N GLY A 522 16.23 41.65 9.20
CA GLY A 522 17.40 41.70 8.32
C GLY A 522 18.37 40.52 8.43
N LYS A 523 18.03 39.45 9.16
CA LYS A 523 18.89 38.25 9.27
C LYS A 523 18.86 37.48 7.94
N LEU A 524 20.03 37.27 7.33
CA LEU A 524 20.18 36.48 6.11
C LEU A 524 20.15 34.97 6.40
N PHE A 525 19.22 34.25 5.75
CA PHE A 525 19.09 32.79 5.85
C PHE A 525 19.70 32.03 4.67
N GLY A 526 19.80 32.67 3.50
CA GLY A 526 20.29 32.04 2.29
C GLY A 526 19.99 32.84 1.03
N THR A 527 20.16 32.20 -0.12
CA THR A 527 19.85 32.76 -1.44
C THR A 527 19.03 31.80 -2.29
N LEU A 528 18.09 32.35 -3.07
CA LEU A 528 17.42 31.68 -4.16
C LEU A 528 18.08 32.10 -5.47
N ILE A 529 18.47 31.12 -6.28
CA ILE A 529 19.11 31.35 -7.58
C ILE A 529 18.20 30.77 -8.66
N TYR A 530 17.85 31.61 -9.65
CA TYR A 530 17.10 31.18 -10.82
C TYR A 530 18.05 30.88 -11.98
N SER A 531 18.11 29.62 -12.41
CA SER A 531 18.93 29.16 -13.53
C SER A 531 18.18 28.06 -14.28
N ASP A 532 18.44 27.90 -15.58
CA ASP A 532 17.96 26.76 -16.39
C ASP A 532 16.45 26.48 -16.33
N GLY A 533 15.63 27.53 -16.14
CA GLY A 533 14.17 27.40 -16.08
C GLY A 533 13.62 27.01 -14.71
N GLY A 534 14.42 27.10 -13.65
CA GLY A 534 13.96 26.82 -12.29
C GLY A 534 14.82 27.43 -11.19
N LEU A 535 14.53 27.04 -9.96
CA LEU A 535 15.09 27.60 -8.73
C LEU A 535 15.97 26.59 -7.99
N THR A 536 17.05 27.13 -7.43
CA THR A 536 17.93 26.41 -6.51
C THR A 536 18.06 27.23 -5.23
N LEU A 537 17.76 26.59 -4.09
CA LEU A 537 17.91 27.19 -2.76
C LEU A 537 19.31 26.88 -2.21
N LYS A 538 20.02 27.90 -1.75
CA LYS A 538 21.27 27.77 -0.99
C LYS A 538 21.08 28.38 0.38
N THR A 539 21.20 27.58 1.43
CA THR A 539 21.21 28.08 2.81
C THR A 539 22.62 28.49 3.22
N LYS A 540 22.70 29.38 4.22
CA LYS A 540 23.97 29.85 4.77
C LYS A 540 24.60 28.86 5.74
#